data_AF-A0A957EQR5-F1
#
_entry.id   AF-A0A957EQR5-F1
#
_cell.length_a   1.000
_cell.length_b   1.000
_cell.length_c   1.000
_cell.angle_alpha   90.00
_cell.angle_beta   90.00
_cell.angle_gamma   90.00
#
_symmetry.space_group_name_H-M   'P 1'
#
loop_
_entity.id
_entity.type
_entity.pdbx_description
1 polymer ?
#
loop_
_entity_poly.entity_id
_entity_poly.type
_entity_poly.pdbx_seq_one_letter_code
_entity_poly.pdbx_strand_id
1 'polypeptide(L)'
;MKQLALLTGILFLLLGCQSAADLDTPPEILYGQDICDECSMIINETRYAASYVTNTGEVRRFDGIGDMLLYDYKQHEQVHVYWVHDFNSEEWLLADKATFVQNSALPTPMGWGLIAFADPATAADYVAANGGSTATLADLQQLFASGAVDPTTLHDAVIHHDENTQAQP
;
A
#
# COMPACT_ATOMS: atom_id res chain seq x y z
N MET A 1 -2.01 -39.43 -50.38
CA MET A 1 -1.94 -37.95 -50.32
C MET A 1 -3.28 -37.31 -49.93
N LYS A 2 -4.02 -37.83 -48.92
CA LYS A 2 -5.34 -37.28 -48.53
C LYS A 2 -5.58 -37.14 -47.02
N GLN A 3 -4.57 -37.46 -46.20
CA GLN A 3 -4.67 -37.43 -44.73
C GLN A 3 -3.92 -36.24 -44.10
N LEU A 4 -3.20 -35.44 -44.89
CA LEU A 4 -2.34 -34.37 -44.38
C LEU A 4 -3.01 -32.99 -44.35
N ALA A 5 -4.25 -32.87 -44.83
CA ALA A 5 -4.98 -31.59 -44.88
C ALA A 5 -5.86 -31.32 -43.65
N LEU A 6 -5.92 -32.26 -42.69
CA LEU A 6 -6.86 -32.22 -41.57
C LEU A 6 -6.23 -31.78 -40.23
N LEU A 7 -4.94 -31.45 -40.22
CA LEU A 7 -4.21 -31.00 -39.01
C LEU A 7 -3.98 -29.48 -38.94
N THR A 8 -4.32 -28.72 -39.98
CA THR A 8 -4.08 -27.27 -40.04
C THR A 8 -5.23 -26.43 -39.47
N GLY A 9 -6.32 -27.06 -39.01
CA GLY A 9 -7.57 -26.37 -38.63
C GLY A 9 -7.82 -26.19 -37.13
N ILE A 10 -6.92 -26.67 -36.24
CA ILE A 10 -7.16 -26.69 -34.78
C ILE A 10 -6.29 -25.68 -34.00
N LEU A 11 -5.42 -24.91 -34.68
CA LEU A 11 -4.45 -24.05 -33.99
C LEU A 11 -4.91 -22.59 -33.73
N PHE A 12 -6.14 -22.20 -34.10
CA PHE A 12 -6.55 -20.78 -34.08
C PHE A 12 -7.60 -20.38 -33.02
N LEU A 13 -7.92 -21.24 -32.05
CA LEU A 13 -9.01 -21.03 -31.08
C LEU A 13 -8.59 -20.54 -29.68
N LEU A 14 -7.34 -20.10 -29.49
CA LEU A 14 -6.86 -19.53 -28.22
C LEU A 14 -6.69 -18.01 -28.27
N LEU A 15 -7.56 -17.31 -29.00
CA LEU A 15 -7.80 -15.88 -28.76
C LEU A 15 -8.66 -15.76 -27.50
N GLY A 16 -8.05 -16.03 -26.35
CA GLY A 16 -8.66 -15.75 -25.06
C GLY A 16 -9.05 -14.29 -25.01
N CYS A 17 -10.31 -14.00 -24.67
CA CYS A 17 -10.72 -12.70 -24.19
C CYS A 17 -9.90 -12.40 -22.93
N GLN A 18 -8.75 -11.73 -23.11
CA GLN A 18 -8.10 -11.02 -22.04
C GLN A 18 -9.00 -9.82 -21.78
N SER A 19 -10.00 -9.99 -20.92
CA SER A 19 -10.69 -8.87 -20.30
C SER A 19 -9.61 -7.96 -19.74
N ALA A 20 -9.60 -6.69 -20.17
CA ALA A 20 -8.70 -5.69 -19.59
C ALA A 20 -8.86 -5.77 -18.07
N ALA A 21 -7.73 -5.93 -17.36
CA ALA A 21 -7.76 -5.98 -15.91
C ALA A 21 -8.35 -4.66 -15.39
N ASP A 22 -9.32 -4.77 -14.48
CA ASP A 22 -9.81 -3.62 -13.74
C ASP A 22 -8.74 -3.24 -12.72
N LEU A 23 -7.98 -2.17 -13.03
CA LEU A 23 -6.88 -1.71 -12.19
C LEU A 23 -7.36 -0.97 -10.94
N ASP A 24 -8.65 -0.61 -10.88
CA ASP A 24 -9.26 0.15 -9.79
C ASP A 24 -10.00 -0.75 -8.78
N THR A 25 -9.88 -2.07 -8.91
CA THR A 25 -10.35 -3.03 -7.92
C THR A 25 -9.23 -3.33 -6.92
N PRO A 26 -9.47 -3.26 -5.60
CA PRO A 26 -8.47 -3.63 -4.61
C PRO A 26 -8.07 -5.10 -4.78
N PRO A 27 -6.78 -5.43 -4.65
CA PRO A 27 -6.32 -6.79 -4.89
C PRO A 27 -6.74 -7.74 -3.77
N GLU A 28 -6.87 -9.02 -4.12
CA GLU A 28 -7.02 -10.08 -3.13
C GLU A 28 -5.68 -10.32 -2.42
N ILE A 29 -5.74 -10.32 -1.09
CA ILE A 29 -4.68 -10.78 -0.19
C ILE A 29 -5.20 -12.02 0.54
N LEU A 30 -4.52 -13.15 0.38
CA LEU A 30 -4.79 -14.35 1.13
C LEU A 30 -4.06 -14.29 2.48
N TYR A 31 -4.70 -13.71 3.49
CA TYR A 31 -4.12 -13.58 4.83
C TYR A 31 -3.71 -14.94 5.41
N GLY A 32 -2.53 -14.98 6.03
CA GLY A 32 -1.90 -16.21 6.52
C GLY A 32 -1.22 -17.05 5.43
N GLN A 33 -1.21 -16.60 4.17
CA GLN A 33 -0.62 -17.32 3.03
C GLN A 33 0.28 -16.44 2.17
N ASP A 34 -0.20 -15.26 1.76
CA ASP A 34 0.55 -14.36 0.90
C ASP A 34 1.76 -13.79 1.65
N ILE A 35 2.85 -13.58 0.90
CA ILE A 35 4.13 -13.09 1.41
C ILE A 35 4.28 -11.61 1.03
N CYS A 36 4.69 -10.79 1.99
CA CYS A 36 5.02 -9.39 1.78
C CYS A 36 6.22 -9.24 0.83
N ASP A 37 6.06 -8.42 -0.21
CA ASP A 37 7.08 -8.20 -1.24
C ASP A 37 8.33 -7.47 -0.72
N GLU A 38 8.24 -6.78 0.42
CA GLU A 38 9.37 -6.08 1.06
C GLU A 38 10.05 -6.94 2.12
N CYS A 39 9.33 -7.32 3.18
CA CYS A 39 9.93 -7.98 4.35
C CYS A 39 9.99 -9.52 4.25
N SER A 40 9.38 -10.11 3.20
CA SER A 40 9.29 -11.57 3.00
C SER A 40 8.60 -12.34 4.15
N MET A 41 7.85 -11.66 5.01
CA MET A 41 7.00 -12.28 6.04
C MET A 41 5.59 -12.54 5.50
N ILE A 42 4.87 -13.46 6.15
CA ILE A 42 3.47 -13.76 5.82
C ILE A 42 2.59 -12.58 6.24
N ILE A 43 1.71 -12.14 5.34
CA ILE A 43 0.73 -11.09 5.59
C ILE A 43 -0.40 -11.64 6.47
N ASN A 44 -0.56 -11.13 7.68
CA ASN A 44 -1.52 -11.71 8.65
C ASN A 44 -2.65 -10.78 9.07
N GLU A 45 -2.41 -9.48 9.17
CA GLU A 45 -3.34 -8.54 9.80
C GLU A 45 -3.92 -7.57 8.77
N THR A 46 -5.22 -7.72 8.50
CA THR A 46 -5.96 -6.93 7.49
C THR A 46 -5.80 -5.43 7.70
N ARG A 47 -5.99 -4.93 8.93
CA ARG A 47 -5.92 -3.49 9.25
C ARG A 47 -4.58 -2.80 8.93
N TYR A 48 -3.49 -3.55 8.78
CA TYR A 48 -2.16 -3.02 8.46
C TYR A 48 -1.75 -3.26 7.01
N ALA A 49 -2.34 -4.29 6.39
CA ALA A 49 -1.99 -4.70 5.05
C ALA A 49 -2.17 -3.55 4.05
N ALA A 50 -1.29 -3.54 3.07
CA ALA A 50 -1.29 -2.55 2.02
C ALA A 50 -0.93 -3.21 0.70
N SER A 51 -1.25 -2.53 -0.40
CA SER A 51 -0.95 -3.03 -1.73
C SER A 51 -0.87 -1.87 -2.71
N TYR A 52 -0.14 -2.05 -3.81
CA TYR A 52 -0.34 -1.20 -4.96
C TYR A 52 -0.40 -2.01 -6.25
N VAL A 53 -1.01 -1.40 -7.27
CA VAL A 53 -1.11 -1.96 -8.62
C VAL A 53 -0.35 -1.05 -9.57
N THR A 54 0.55 -1.60 -10.38
CA THR A 54 1.30 -0.84 -11.39
C THR A 54 0.43 -0.48 -12.60
N ASN A 55 0.90 0.45 -13.43
CA ASN A 55 0.27 0.78 -14.72
C ASN A 55 0.19 -0.42 -15.69
N THR A 56 0.98 -1.47 -15.46
CA THR A 56 0.93 -2.72 -16.22
C THR A 56 0.02 -3.77 -15.60
N GLY A 57 -0.63 -3.47 -14.46
CA GLY A 57 -1.54 -4.37 -13.75
C GLY A 57 -0.86 -5.37 -12.83
N GLU A 58 0.43 -5.17 -12.51
CA GLU A 58 1.12 -6.02 -11.55
C GLU A 58 0.78 -5.59 -10.13
N VAL A 59 0.46 -6.56 -9.27
CA VAL A 59 0.11 -6.32 -7.87
C VAL A 59 1.33 -6.54 -6.99
N ARG A 60 1.58 -5.62 -6.06
CA ARG A 60 2.50 -5.82 -4.93
C ARG A 60 1.71 -5.84 -3.62
N ARG A 61 2.02 -6.75 -2.70
CA ARG A 61 1.31 -6.97 -1.43
C ARG A 61 2.25 -6.78 -0.27
N PHE A 62 1.77 -6.14 0.79
CA PHE A 62 2.60 -5.76 1.93
C PHE A 62 1.91 -6.07 3.25
N ASP A 63 2.69 -6.51 4.23
CA ASP A 63 2.22 -6.75 5.60
C ASP A 63 1.97 -5.43 6.36
N GLY A 64 2.48 -4.31 5.85
CA GLY A 64 2.31 -2.99 6.45
C GLY A 64 2.41 -1.85 5.44
N ILE A 65 1.84 -0.71 5.78
CA ILE A 65 1.93 0.54 5.00
C ILE A 65 3.40 0.99 4.84
N GLY A 66 4.22 0.88 5.89
CA GLY A 66 5.63 1.27 5.81
C GLY A 66 6.46 0.38 4.89
N ASP A 67 6.15 -0.92 4.83
CA ASP A 67 6.76 -1.86 3.87
C ASP A 67 6.41 -1.48 2.43
N MET A 68 5.15 -1.11 2.17
CA MET A 68 4.71 -0.61 0.86
C MET A 68 5.49 0.64 0.43
N LEU A 69 5.61 1.62 1.33
CA LEU A 69 6.33 2.87 1.04
C LEU A 69 7.83 2.65 0.85
N LEU A 70 8.44 1.77 1.64
CA LEU A 70 9.85 1.41 1.50
C LEU A 70 10.12 0.74 0.14
N TYR A 71 9.24 -0.17 -0.26
CA TYR A 71 9.36 -0.87 -1.53
C TYR A 71 9.15 0.09 -2.72
N ASP A 72 8.12 0.92 -2.67
CA ASP A 72 7.84 1.96 -3.67
C ASP A 72 9.05 2.90 -3.85
N TYR A 73 9.62 3.36 -2.73
CA TYR A 73 10.85 4.16 -2.72
C TYR A 73 12.05 3.43 -3.34
N LYS A 74 12.20 2.12 -3.13
CA LYS A 74 13.33 1.34 -3.66
C LYS A 74 13.20 1.01 -5.15
N GLN A 75 12.00 0.64 -5.58
CA GLN A 75 11.77 0.11 -6.92
C GLN A 75 11.41 1.19 -7.94
N HIS A 76 10.84 2.32 -7.50
CA HIS A 76 10.39 3.40 -8.37
C HIS A 76 9.46 2.92 -9.51
N GLU A 77 8.56 1.99 -9.19
CA GLU A 77 7.61 1.46 -10.16
C GLU A 77 6.60 2.53 -10.59
N GLN A 78 6.06 2.38 -11.79
CA GLN A 78 5.00 3.25 -12.26
C GLN A 78 3.67 2.74 -11.68
N VAL A 79 3.28 3.29 -10.54
CA VAL A 79 2.08 2.88 -9.81
C VAL A 79 0.82 3.54 -10.39
N HIS A 80 -0.23 2.74 -10.59
CA HIS A 80 -1.57 3.17 -10.99
C HIS A 80 -2.40 3.57 -9.76
N VAL A 81 -2.39 2.72 -8.73
CA VAL A 81 -3.17 2.94 -7.50
C VAL A 81 -2.50 2.30 -6.29
N TYR A 82 -2.60 2.98 -5.15
CA TYR A 82 -2.20 2.47 -3.83
C TYR A 82 -3.46 2.20 -2.99
N TRP A 83 -3.45 1.07 -2.30
CA TRP A 83 -4.53 0.58 -1.46
C TRP A 83 -4.01 0.35 -0.03
N VAL A 84 -4.81 0.78 0.94
CA VAL A 84 -4.58 0.56 2.37
C VAL A 84 -5.90 0.20 3.04
N HIS A 85 -5.85 -0.46 4.18
CA HIS A 85 -7.07 -0.68 4.96
C HIS A 85 -7.32 0.47 5.94
N ASP A 86 -8.59 0.81 6.11
CA ASP A 86 -9.03 1.58 7.28
C ASP A 86 -8.72 0.78 8.56
N PHE A 87 -8.09 1.41 9.53
CA PHE A 87 -7.59 0.74 10.73
C PHE A 87 -8.70 0.13 11.61
N ASN A 88 -9.91 0.70 11.57
CA ASN A 88 -11.02 0.29 12.42
C ASN A 88 -11.96 -0.70 11.71
N SER A 89 -12.37 -0.35 10.50
CA SER A 89 -13.35 -1.12 9.72
C SER A 89 -12.73 -2.23 8.88
N GLU A 90 -11.42 -2.18 8.66
CA GLU A 90 -10.69 -3.09 7.78
C GLU A 90 -11.17 -3.05 6.31
N GLU A 91 -11.93 -2.03 5.91
CA GLU A 91 -12.32 -1.81 4.52
C GLU A 91 -11.16 -1.25 3.70
N TRP A 92 -11.11 -1.61 2.42
CA TRP A 92 -10.13 -1.05 1.49
C TRP A 92 -10.39 0.44 1.24
N LEU A 93 -9.31 1.22 1.27
CA LEU A 93 -9.27 2.63 0.97
C LEU A 93 -8.27 2.88 -0.16
N LEU A 94 -8.62 3.82 -1.04
CA LEU A 94 -7.61 4.46 -1.88
C LEU A 94 -6.69 5.28 -0.97
N ALA A 95 -5.40 5.00 -1.02
CA ALA A 95 -4.42 5.60 -0.11
C ALA A 95 -4.29 7.12 -0.29
N ASP A 96 -4.59 7.64 -1.50
CA ASP A 96 -4.61 9.09 -1.78
C ASP A 96 -5.75 9.84 -1.07
N LYS A 97 -6.78 9.11 -0.61
CA LYS A 97 -7.92 9.64 0.15
C LYS A 97 -7.83 9.35 1.66
N ALA A 98 -6.86 8.56 2.08
CA ALA A 98 -6.69 8.19 3.48
C ALA A 98 -5.97 9.29 4.27
N THR A 99 -6.30 9.41 5.55
CA THR A 99 -5.49 10.13 6.53
C THR A 99 -4.64 9.12 7.29
N PHE A 100 -3.32 9.25 7.18
CA PHE A 100 -2.39 8.37 7.89
C PHE A 100 -2.11 8.93 9.28
N VAL A 101 -1.83 8.03 10.22
CA VAL A 101 -1.24 8.37 11.51
C VAL A 101 0.07 7.63 11.66
N GLN A 102 1.14 8.36 11.97
CA GLN A 102 2.39 7.80 12.46
C GLN A 102 2.41 7.90 13.99
N ASN A 103 2.51 6.74 14.65
CA ASN A 103 2.67 6.64 16.08
C ASN A 103 3.70 5.55 16.38
N SER A 104 4.93 5.95 16.75
CA SER A 104 6.02 5.02 17.04
C SER A 104 5.79 4.10 18.25
N ALA A 105 4.81 4.41 19.10
CA ALA A 105 4.42 3.57 20.22
C ALA A 105 3.41 2.48 19.83
N LEU A 106 2.78 2.57 18.66
CA LEU A 106 1.84 1.57 18.17
C LEU A 106 2.62 0.37 17.56
N PRO A 107 2.44 -0.85 18.07
CA PRO A 107 3.00 -2.03 17.43
C PRO A 107 2.30 -2.31 16.10
N THR A 108 3.05 -2.18 15.00
CA THR A 108 2.65 -2.58 13.65
C THR A 108 3.64 -3.60 13.10
N PRO A 109 3.30 -4.32 12.02
CA PRO A 109 4.28 -5.07 11.24
C PRO A 109 5.52 -4.22 10.94
N MET A 110 6.69 -4.82 11.18
CA MET A 110 8.02 -4.21 11.07
C MET A 110 8.25 -2.91 11.88
N GLY A 111 7.33 -2.54 12.78
CA GLY A 111 7.50 -1.44 13.74
C GLY A 111 7.35 -0.03 13.15
N TRP A 112 6.83 0.11 11.92
CA TRP A 112 6.65 1.41 11.26
C TRP A 112 5.72 2.39 12.00
N GLY A 113 4.79 1.88 12.79
CA GLY A 113 3.83 2.71 13.53
C GLY A 113 2.83 3.43 12.63
N LEU A 114 2.61 2.94 11.40
CA LEU A 114 1.72 3.55 10.42
C LEU A 114 0.37 2.84 10.35
N ILE A 115 -0.69 3.63 10.43
CA ILE A 115 -2.08 3.20 10.21
C ILE A 115 -2.81 4.23 9.35
N ALA A 116 -3.92 3.83 8.74
CA ALA A 116 -4.74 4.70 7.89
C ALA A 116 -6.18 4.77 8.39
N PHE A 117 -6.81 5.93 8.21
CA PHE A 117 -8.22 6.16 8.48
C PHE A 117 -8.89 6.78 7.26
N ALA A 118 -10.12 6.35 7.00
CA ALA A 118 -10.97 6.93 5.96
C ALA A 118 -11.40 8.37 6.29
N ASP A 119 -11.63 8.63 7.59
CA ASP A 119 -12.13 9.90 8.08
C ASP A 119 -11.04 10.67 8.85
N PRO A 120 -10.67 11.89 8.41
CA PRO A 120 -9.70 12.73 9.11
C PRO A 120 -10.09 13.04 10.57
N ALA A 121 -11.39 13.15 10.89
CA ALA A 121 -11.81 13.41 12.27
C ALA A 121 -11.52 12.21 13.17
N THR A 122 -11.76 10.99 12.68
CA THR A 122 -11.39 9.75 13.37
C THR A 122 -9.88 9.63 13.58
N ALA A 123 -9.05 10.03 12.59
CA ALA A 123 -7.60 10.09 12.75
C ALA A 123 -7.17 11.08 13.84
N ALA A 124 -7.79 12.27 13.88
CA ALA A 124 -7.54 13.27 14.90
C ALA A 124 -7.94 12.79 16.30
N ASP A 125 -9.08 12.10 16.43
CA ASP A 125 -9.51 11.49 17.68
C ASP A 125 -8.53 10.41 18.15
N TYR A 126 -8.01 9.60 17.24
CA TYR A 126 -6.96 8.62 17.55
C TYR A 126 -5.71 9.30 18.08
N VAL A 127 -5.22 10.36 17.41
CA VAL A 127 -4.04 11.11 17.82
C VAL A 127 -4.25 11.76 19.19
N ALA A 128 -5.43 12.36 19.44
CA ALA A 128 -5.74 12.96 20.73
C ALA A 128 -5.74 11.93 21.88
N ALA A 129 -6.15 10.69 21.62
CA ALA A 129 -6.22 9.63 22.61
C ALA A 129 -4.90 8.87 22.82
N ASN A 130 -4.12 8.68 21.75
CA ASN A 130 -2.98 7.74 21.73
C ASN A 130 -1.64 8.41 21.37
N GLY A 131 -1.65 9.69 20.99
CA GLY A 131 -0.49 10.37 20.42
C GLY A 131 -0.21 9.99 18.96
N GLY A 132 0.91 10.49 18.46
CA GLY A 132 1.30 10.41 17.04
C GLY A 132 0.99 11.71 16.29
N SER A 133 1.18 11.67 14.97
CA SER A 133 0.91 12.79 14.07
C SER A 133 0.25 12.28 12.79
N THR A 134 -0.61 13.12 12.20
CA THR A 134 -1.26 12.80 10.94
C THR A 134 -0.37 13.13 9.74
N ALA A 135 -0.51 12.38 8.66
CA ALA A 135 0.15 12.65 7.38
C ALA A 135 -0.76 12.26 6.20
N THR A 136 -0.50 12.85 5.03
CA THR A 136 -1.04 12.35 3.75
C THR A 136 -0.10 11.33 3.13
N LEU A 137 -0.57 10.60 2.11
CA LEU A 137 0.31 9.73 1.32
C LEU A 137 1.49 10.50 0.71
N ALA A 138 1.23 11.71 0.20
CA ALA A 138 2.24 12.55 -0.41
C ALA A 138 3.32 12.98 0.59
N ASP A 139 2.93 13.32 1.83
CA ASP A 139 3.87 13.63 2.90
C ASP A 139 4.77 12.42 3.17
N LEU A 140 4.18 11.24 3.35
CA LEU A 140 4.93 10.01 3.63
C LEU A 140 5.91 9.68 2.49
N GLN A 141 5.47 9.75 1.24
CA GLN A 141 6.36 9.52 0.09
C GLN A 141 7.50 10.54 0.04
N GLN A 142 7.24 11.81 0.34
CA GLN A 142 8.28 12.84 0.43
C GLN A 142 9.27 12.55 1.56
N LEU A 143 8.80 12.08 2.72
CA LEU A 143 9.66 11.73 3.86
C LEU A 143 10.58 10.56 3.50
N PHE A 144 10.06 9.50 2.88
CA PHE A 144 10.88 8.38 2.40
C PHE A 144 11.91 8.84 1.36
N ALA A 145 11.50 9.68 0.41
CA ALA A 145 12.41 10.28 -0.57
C ALA A 145 13.49 11.18 0.07
N SER A 146 13.22 11.74 1.26
CA SER A 146 14.18 12.55 2.03
C SER A 146 15.12 11.71 2.92
N GLY A 147 14.94 10.40 2.96
CA GLY A 147 15.81 9.46 3.71
C GLY A 147 15.17 8.83 4.94
N ALA A 148 13.87 9.02 5.17
CA ALA A 148 13.12 8.38 6.26
C ALA A 148 12.76 6.92 5.92
N VAL A 149 13.78 6.09 5.73
CA VAL A 149 13.67 4.73 5.15
C VAL A 149 13.72 3.61 6.19
N ASP A 150 13.61 3.95 7.47
CA ASP A 150 13.44 3.01 8.58
C ASP A 150 12.45 3.57 9.62
N PRO A 151 11.90 2.74 10.52
CA PRO A 151 10.90 3.19 11.47
C PRO A 151 11.32 4.34 12.40
N THR A 152 12.61 4.42 12.76
CA THR A 152 13.10 5.47 13.67
C THR A 152 13.23 6.78 12.92
N THR A 153 13.84 6.76 11.73
CA THR A 153 13.99 7.96 10.91
C THR A 153 12.65 8.49 10.41
N LEU A 154 11.66 7.62 10.18
CA LEU A 154 10.29 8.03 9.88
C LEU A 154 9.64 8.77 11.03
N HIS A 155 9.76 8.25 12.25
CA HIS A 155 9.20 8.92 13.42
C HIS A 155 9.74 10.35 13.58
N ASP A 156 11.06 10.51 13.52
CA ASP A 156 11.71 11.82 13.64
C ASP A 156 11.27 12.77 12.51
N ALA A 157 11.18 12.26 11.29
CA ALA A 157 10.82 13.06 10.11
C ALA A 157 9.35 13.53 10.14
N VAL A 158 8.41 12.67 10.58
CA VAL A 158 6.99 13.03 10.68
C VAL A 158 6.77 14.12 11.73
N ILE A 159 7.43 14.03 12.90
CA ILE A 159 7.32 15.05 13.95
C ILE A 159 7.71 16.43 13.39
N HIS A 160 8.86 16.51 12.72
CA HIS A 160 9.35 17.77 12.18
C HIS A 160 8.53 18.30 10.99
N HIS A 161 7.89 17.41 10.23
CA HIS A 161 6.98 17.81 9.14
C HIS A 161 5.71 18.48 9.67
N ASP A 162 5.13 17.92 10.74
CA ASP A 162 3.94 18.47 11.40
C ASP A 162 4.24 19.85 12.01
N GLU A 163 5.37 20.00 12.71
CA GLU A 163 5.84 21.27 13.27
C GLU A 163 5.98 22.37 12.19
N ASN A 164 6.55 22.03 11.03
CA ASN A 164 6.72 22.98 9.94
C ASN A 164 5.39 23.34 9.24
N THR A 165 4.49 22.37 9.12
CA THR A 165 3.18 22.58 8.47
C THR A 165 2.26 23.45 9.34
N GLN A 166 2.31 23.29 10.67
CA GLN A 166 1.57 24.14 11.61
C GLN A 166 2.15 25.56 11.75
N ALA A 167 3.40 25.77 11.31
CA ALA A 167 4.07 27.07 11.37
C ALA A 167 3.84 27.97 10.13
N GLN A 168 3.17 27.47 9.09
CA GLN A 168 2.84 28.26 7.89
C GLN A 168 1.45 28.92 8.03
N PRO A 169 1.35 30.26 7.90
CA PRO A 169 0.11 31.02 8.08
C PRO A 169 -0.92 30.84 6.97
#